data_AF-A0AAV5TMP9-F1
#
_entry.id   AF-A0AAV5TMP9-F1
#
_cell.length_a   1.000
_cell.length_b   1.000
_cell.length_c   1.000
_cell.angle_alpha   90.00
_cell.angle_beta   90.00
_cell.angle_gamma   90.00
#
_symmetry.space_group_name_H-M   'P 1'
#
loop_
_entity.id
_entity.type
_entity.pdbx_description
1 polymer ?
#
loop_
_entity_poly.entity_id
_entity_poly.type
_entity_poly.pdbx_seq_one_letter_code
_entity_poly.pdbx_strand_id
1 'polypeptide(L)'
;MDQVKEMEYPIPSTSMDKKSSPTGSSGSIDSIGTRPVVVTVISDSGTKVQLMLKAFGLKKKKSLLNSIVTHFKKPGSPSKLLSNGQFTNFDLTSTSLAFTLNVQTDKKKKKGNGNRVDTFILDIKQFPSSVNAESAEFEAMQPAHSGETFLLLTLIKTDNLNVNWKEFLSCHGTLDAANI
;
A
#
# COMPACT_ATOMS: atom_id res chain seq x y z
N MET A 1 28.63 -80.00 -16.34
CA MET A 1 28.54 -79.71 -17.78
C MET A 1 27.36 -78.81 -17.98
N ASP A 2 27.71 -77.54 -18.08
CA ASP A 2 26.90 -76.35 -18.21
C ASP A 2 26.04 -76.37 -19.47
N GLN A 3 24.81 -75.83 -19.38
CA GLN A 3 24.29 -74.95 -20.42
C GLN A 3 23.53 -73.78 -19.77
N VAL A 4 24.10 -72.61 -20.03
CA VAL A 4 23.67 -71.24 -19.76
C VAL A 4 22.26 -70.97 -20.29
N LYS A 5 21.42 -70.39 -19.43
CA LYS A 5 20.14 -69.79 -19.81
C LYS A 5 20.36 -68.28 -19.91
N GLU A 6 20.32 -67.76 -21.14
CA GLU A 6 20.38 -66.32 -21.41
C GLU A 6 19.21 -65.61 -20.72
N MET A 7 19.53 -64.59 -19.93
CA MET A 7 18.59 -63.73 -19.22
C MET A 7 18.49 -62.43 -20.01
N GLU A 8 17.38 -62.25 -20.73
CA GLU A 8 17.00 -60.99 -21.36
C GLU A 8 16.80 -59.92 -20.29
N TYR A 9 17.56 -58.83 -20.38
CA TYR A 9 17.36 -57.64 -19.57
C TYR A 9 16.41 -56.67 -20.29
N PRO A 10 15.32 -56.22 -19.65
CA PRO A 10 14.45 -55.21 -20.26
C PRO A 10 15.14 -53.84 -20.30
N ILE A 11 15.05 -53.19 -21.46
CA ILE A 11 15.53 -51.84 -21.75
C ILE A 11 14.67 -50.82 -20.98
N PRO A 12 15.24 -49.83 -20.27
CA PRO A 12 14.47 -48.77 -19.60
C PRO A 12 13.81 -47.84 -20.63
N SER A 13 12.47 -47.78 -20.60
CA SER A 13 11.69 -46.78 -21.32
C SER A 13 11.80 -45.43 -20.59
N THR A 14 12.41 -44.43 -21.22
CA THR A 14 12.38 -43.04 -20.75
C THR A 14 11.03 -42.41 -21.07
N SER A 15 10.07 -42.54 -20.14
CA SER A 15 8.90 -41.67 -20.09
C SER A 15 9.23 -40.45 -19.23
N MET A 16 9.26 -39.27 -19.85
CA MET A 16 9.25 -37.98 -19.17
C MET A 16 7.88 -37.80 -18.50
N ASP A 17 7.77 -38.17 -17.23
CA ASP A 17 6.59 -37.83 -16.43
C ASP A 17 6.70 -36.43 -15.83
N LYS A 18 5.63 -35.69 -16.07
CA LYS A 18 5.44 -34.26 -15.79
C LYS A 18 5.68 -33.94 -14.32
N LYS A 19 6.51 -32.92 -14.15
CA LYS A 19 6.70 -32.12 -12.94
C LYS A 19 5.35 -31.87 -12.25
N SER A 20 5.24 -32.39 -11.04
CA SER A 20 4.14 -32.22 -10.10
C SER A 20 3.93 -30.74 -9.75
N SER A 21 2.83 -30.17 -10.23
CA SER A 21 2.25 -28.95 -9.68
C SER A 21 1.48 -29.32 -8.40
N PRO A 22 1.78 -28.76 -7.22
CA PRO A 22 0.86 -28.84 -6.10
C PRO A 22 -0.28 -27.87 -6.36
N THR A 23 -1.37 -28.41 -6.91
CA THR A 23 -2.65 -27.73 -7.04
C THR A 23 -3.43 -27.95 -5.73
N GLY A 24 -3.72 -26.87 -5.01
CA GLY A 24 -4.95 -26.76 -4.24
C GLY A 24 -4.94 -27.27 -2.80
N SER A 25 -4.57 -26.39 -1.88
CA SER A 25 -5.36 -26.14 -0.65
C SER A 25 -5.85 -24.69 -0.75
N SER A 26 -7.04 -24.43 -1.31
CA SER A 26 -8.31 -24.45 -0.58
C SER A 26 -8.17 -23.92 0.85
N GLY A 27 -8.49 -22.64 1.02
CA GLY A 27 -8.61 -22.04 2.35
C GLY A 27 -7.93 -20.69 2.56
N SER A 28 -8.13 -19.71 1.68
CA SER A 28 -8.30 -18.34 2.19
C SER A 28 -9.59 -17.80 1.61
N ILE A 29 -10.65 -18.01 2.38
CA ILE A 29 -11.82 -17.12 2.38
C ILE A 29 -11.24 -15.71 2.30
N ASP A 30 -11.64 -14.93 1.30
CA ASP A 30 -11.33 -13.50 1.20
C ASP A 30 -11.58 -12.87 2.57
N SER A 31 -10.55 -12.81 3.41
CA SER A 31 -10.67 -12.17 4.70
C SER A 31 -11.00 -10.73 4.35
N ILE A 32 -12.08 -10.22 4.94
CA ILE A 32 -12.35 -8.79 5.02
C ILE A 32 -11.20 -8.25 5.88
N GLY A 33 -10.04 -8.14 5.24
CA GLY A 33 -8.74 -8.19 5.87
C GLY A 33 -8.13 -6.83 5.74
N THR A 34 -7.73 -6.29 6.87
CA THR A 34 -6.91 -5.09 6.96
C THR A 34 -5.69 -5.22 6.05
N ARG A 35 -5.45 -4.21 5.21
CA ARG A 35 -4.30 -4.15 4.29
C ARG A 35 -3.38 -2.98 4.68
N PRO A 36 -2.06 -3.10 4.54
CA PRO A 36 -1.19 -1.96 4.76
C PRO A 36 -1.34 -0.93 3.63
N VAL A 37 -1.19 0.35 3.96
CA VAL A 37 -0.94 1.41 2.98
C VAL A 37 0.51 1.31 2.51
N VAL A 38 0.73 1.36 1.20
CA VAL A 38 2.10 1.41 0.66
C VAL A 38 2.56 2.86 0.70
N VAL A 39 3.72 3.09 1.33
CA VAL A 39 4.33 4.41 1.48
C VAL A 39 5.59 4.49 0.63
N THR A 40 5.72 5.57 -0.12
CA THR A 40 6.93 5.87 -0.90
C THR A 40 7.29 7.34 -0.78
N VAL A 41 8.58 7.66 -0.68
CA VAL A 41 9.06 9.04 -0.70
C VAL A 41 9.23 9.49 -2.15
N ILE A 42 8.46 10.50 -2.58
CA ILE A 42 8.56 11.08 -3.91
C ILE A 42 9.76 12.03 -3.96
N SER A 43 9.85 12.92 -2.97
CA SER A 43 10.89 13.94 -2.85
C SER A 43 11.22 14.21 -1.39
N ASP A 44 12.48 14.58 -1.16
CA ASP A 44 12.99 15.12 0.10
C ASP A 44 14.00 16.20 -0.25
N SER A 45 13.70 17.45 0.10
CA SER A 45 14.57 18.61 -0.16
C SER A 45 15.34 19.07 1.08
N GLY A 46 15.43 18.23 2.12
CA GLY A 46 15.99 18.57 3.42
C GLY A 46 14.96 19.21 4.35
N THR A 47 14.21 20.21 3.90
CA THR A 47 13.16 20.88 4.73
C THR A 47 11.76 20.40 4.44
N LYS A 48 11.50 19.87 3.24
CA LYS A 48 10.18 19.41 2.80
C LYS A 48 10.29 17.98 2.29
N VAL A 49 9.35 17.14 2.73
CA VAL A 49 9.20 15.76 2.28
C VAL A 49 7.83 15.58 1.65
N GLN A 50 7.77 14.83 0.56
CA GLN A 50 6.54 14.42 -0.07
C GLN A 50 6.42 12.90 -0.09
N LEU A 51 5.36 12.39 0.51
CA LEU A 51 5.03 10.97 0.56
C LEU A 51 3.87 10.67 -0.39
N MET A 52 3.99 9.61 -1.16
CA MET A 52 2.86 8.98 -1.83
C MET A 52 2.37 7.81 -0.99
N LEU A 53 1.07 7.86 -0.65
CA LEU A 53 0.34 6.87 0.12
C LEU A 53 -0.64 6.16 -0.82
N LYS A 54 -0.37 4.88 -1.11
CA LYS A 54 -1.18 4.05 -2.00
C LYS A 54 -2.05 3.08 -1.20
N ALA A 55 -3.35 3.19 -1.42
CA ALA A 55 -4.34 2.18 -1.02
C ALA A 55 -5.12 1.74 -2.27
N PHE A 56 -5.35 0.44 -2.39
CA PHE A 56 -5.98 -0.11 -3.59
C PHE A 56 -7.44 0.32 -3.72
N GLY A 57 -7.86 0.64 -4.94
CA GLY A 57 -9.25 0.97 -5.26
C GLY A 57 -9.66 2.41 -4.91
N LEU A 58 -8.72 3.28 -4.51
CA LEU A 58 -9.01 4.69 -4.28
C LEU A 58 -9.53 5.37 -5.56
N LYS A 59 -10.53 6.22 -5.39
CA LYS A 59 -11.07 7.08 -6.43
C LYS A 59 -11.06 8.53 -5.97
N LYS A 60 -10.29 9.37 -6.67
CA LYS A 60 -10.27 10.83 -6.45
C LYS A 60 -11.69 11.38 -6.57
N LYS A 61 -12.10 12.23 -5.62
CA LYS A 61 -13.36 12.96 -5.73
C LYS A 61 -13.24 13.97 -6.86
N LYS A 62 -14.04 13.81 -7.92
CA LYS A 62 -14.14 14.78 -9.00
C LYS A 62 -14.91 16.00 -8.46
N SER A 63 -14.18 17.04 -8.07
CA SER A 63 -14.80 18.30 -7.69
C SER A 63 -15.20 19.06 -8.95
N LEU A 64 -16.49 19.41 -9.09
CA LEU A 64 -16.98 20.31 -10.15
C LEU A 64 -16.64 21.79 -9.86
N LEU A 65 -15.98 22.06 -8.73
CA LEU A 65 -15.43 23.36 -8.38
C LEU A 65 -13.93 23.18 -8.11
N ASN A 66 -13.11 23.91 -8.87
CA ASN A 66 -11.67 23.74 -8.97
C ASN A 66 -10.95 23.55 -7.63
N SER A 67 -10.07 22.55 -7.62
CA SER A 67 -8.79 22.54 -6.90
C SER A 67 -8.82 23.15 -5.49
N ILE A 68 -9.58 22.56 -4.58
CA ILE A 68 -9.46 22.92 -3.16
C ILE A 68 -8.25 22.18 -2.61
N VAL A 69 -7.09 22.84 -2.63
CA VAL A 69 -6.02 22.58 -1.66
C VAL A 69 -6.61 22.98 -0.31
N THR A 70 -7.28 22.05 0.35
CA THR A 70 -7.83 22.29 1.68
C THR A 70 -6.65 22.42 2.63
N HIS A 71 -6.22 23.68 2.85
CA HIS A 71 -5.45 24.06 4.03
C HIS A 71 -6.38 23.84 5.22
N PHE A 72 -6.39 22.62 5.75
CA PHE A 72 -7.23 22.33 6.88
C PHE A 72 -6.66 23.09 8.09
N LYS A 73 -7.40 24.05 8.63
CA LYS A 73 -7.03 24.87 9.82
C LYS A 73 -6.97 24.07 11.14
N LYS A 74 -6.83 22.75 11.04
CA LYS A 74 -6.83 21.63 12.00
C LYS A 74 -6.68 20.42 11.09
N PRO A 75 -5.90 19.36 11.33
CA PRO A 75 -5.82 18.24 10.38
C PRO A 75 -7.18 17.55 10.24
N GLY A 76 -8.00 18.07 9.34
CA GLY A 76 -9.30 17.54 9.02
C GLY A 76 -9.05 16.29 8.20
N SER A 77 -9.72 15.21 8.61
CA SER A 77 -9.68 13.94 7.91
C SER A 77 -9.68 14.11 6.37
N PRO A 78 -8.70 13.56 5.64
CA PRO A 78 -8.57 13.71 4.19
C PRO A 78 -9.68 12.99 3.39
N SER A 79 -10.69 12.44 4.05
CA SER A 79 -11.85 11.78 3.44
C SER A 79 -12.54 12.62 2.37
N LYS A 80 -12.55 13.95 2.50
CA LYS A 80 -13.20 14.85 1.52
C LYS A 80 -12.53 14.81 0.14
N LEU A 81 -11.29 14.35 0.05
CA LEU A 81 -10.51 14.23 -1.18
C LEU A 81 -10.92 12.98 -2.02
N LEU A 82 -11.63 12.04 -1.40
CA LEU A 82 -11.93 10.73 -1.97
C LEU A 82 -13.45 10.60 -2.21
N SER A 83 -13.83 9.92 -3.28
CA SER A 83 -15.25 9.64 -3.60
C SER A 83 -15.75 8.35 -2.96
N ASN A 84 -14.85 7.44 -2.61
CA ASN A 84 -15.15 6.11 -2.08
C ASN A 84 -14.27 5.74 -0.88
N GLY A 85 -13.56 6.71 -0.31
CA GLY A 85 -12.64 6.50 0.82
C GLY A 85 -13.08 7.31 2.03
N GLN A 86 -13.06 6.68 3.20
CA GLN A 86 -13.37 7.31 4.47
C GLN A 86 -12.31 6.95 5.49
N PHE A 87 -11.63 7.96 6.03
CA PHE A 87 -10.76 7.82 7.18
C PHE A 87 -11.62 7.71 8.44
N THR A 88 -11.54 6.57 9.13
CA THR A 88 -12.25 6.32 10.39
C THR A 88 -11.40 6.68 11.60
N ASN A 89 -10.08 6.66 11.44
CA ASN A 89 -9.12 7.23 12.38
C ASN A 89 -8.08 8.01 11.57
N PHE A 90 -7.60 9.13 12.12
CA PHE A 90 -6.52 9.92 11.55
C PHE A 90 -5.83 10.70 12.67
N ASP A 91 -4.56 10.41 12.88
CA ASP A 91 -3.71 11.10 13.83
C ASP A 91 -2.35 11.40 13.18
N LEU A 92 -1.98 12.66 13.15
CA LEU A 92 -0.70 13.14 12.64
C LEU A 92 -0.11 14.05 13.71
N THR A 93 1.00 13.61 14.28
CA THR A 93 1.77 14.37 15.27
C THR A 93 3.08 14.86 14.65
N SER A 94 3.91 15.52 15.46
CA SER A 94 5.25 15.91 15.00
C SER A 94 6.15 14.71 14.70
N THR A 95 5.87 13.52 15.23
CA THR A 95 6.75 12.35 15.11
C THR A 95 6.07 11.12 14.54
N SER A 96 4.75 11.10 14.37
CA SER A 96 4.02 9.89 13.99
C SER A 96 2.88 10.18 13.02
N LEU A 97 2.47 9.16 12.28
CA LEU A 97 1.29 9.18 11.44
C LEU A 97 0.58 7.83 11.54
N ALA A 98 -0.66 7.86 12.04
CA ALA A 98 -1.51 6.70 12.13
C ALA A 98 -2.89 7.00 11.53
N PHE A 99 -3.38 6.11 10.68
CA PHE A 99 -4.76 6.21 10.21
C PHE A 99 -5.35 4.88 9.79
N THR A 100 -6.67 4.83 9.79
CA THR A 100 -7.46 3.74 9.20
C THR A 100 -8.35 4.31 8.10
N LEU A 101 -8.26 3.74 6.91
CA LEU A 101 -8.95 4.16 5.70
C LEU A 101 -9.81 3.02 5.17
N ASN A 102 -11.12 3.21 5.21
CA ASN A 102 -12.08 2.32 4.57
C ASN A 102 -12.30 2.75 3.13
N VAL A 103 -12.14 1.82 2.18
CA VAL A 103 -12.36 2.04 0.75
C VAL A 103 -13.51 1.17 0.27
N GLN A 104 -14.59 1.79 -0.18
CA GLN A 104 -15.70 1.10 -0.81
C GLN A 104 -15.30 0.73 -2.24
N THR A 105 -15.19 -0.57 -2.51
CA THR A 105 -14.86 -1.11 -3.83
C THR A 105 -16.09 -1.74 -4.46
N ASP A 106 -16.47 -1.28 -5.64
CA ASP A 106 -17.58 -1.88 -6.38
C ASP A 106 -17.14 -3.26 -6.89
N LYS A 107 -17.76 -4.34 -6.42
CA LYS A 107 -17.70 -5.60 -7.18
C LYS A 107 -18.60 -5.44 -8.40
N LYS A 108 -18.09 -5.76 -9.59
CA LYS A 108 -18.89 -5.81 -10.85
C LYS A 108 -20.24 -6.45 -10.58
N LYS A 109 -21.31 -5.81 -11.06
CA LYS A 109 -22.75 -6.16 -10.98
C LYS A 109 -23.01 -7.68 -11.03
N LYS A 110 -22.81 -8.39 -9.92
CA LYS A 110 -23.41 -9.71 -9.69
C LYS A 110 -24.60 -9.45 -8.77
N LYS A 111 -25.77 -9.93 -9.18
CA LYS A 111 -27.08 -9.74 -8.54
C LYS A 111 -26.98 -10.04 -7.03
N GLY A 112 -26.76 -9.01 -6.22
CA GLY A 112 -26.46 -9.09 -4.80
C GLY A 112 -25.92 -7.74 -4.31
N ASN A 113 -26.27 -7.36 -3.08
CA ASN A 113 -25.88 -6.08 -2.48
C ASN A 113 -24.36 -6.05 -2.23
N GLY A 114 -23.61 -5.68 -3.27
CA GLY A 114 -22.15 -5.82 -3.34
C GLY A 114 -21.38 -4.58 -2.90
N ASN A 115 -21.61 -4.10 -1.68
CA ASN A 115 -20.77 -3.07 -1.06
C ASN A 115 -19.62 -3.75 -0.31
N ARG A 116 -18.55 -4.11 -1.02
CA ARG A 116 -17.31 -4.52 -0.36
C ARG A 116 -16.61 -3.28 0.18
N VAL A 117 -16.23 -3.32 1.45
CA VAL A 117 -15.37 -2.32 2.07
C VAL A 117 -14.04 -3.01 2.39
N ASP A 118 -12.95 -2.46 1.84
CA ASP A 118 -11.59 -2.86 2.18
C ASP A 118 -11.02 -1.85 3.18
N THR A 119 -10.43 -2.34 4.27
CA THR A 119 -9.82 -1.49 5.30
C THR A 119 -8.31 -1.44 5.11
N PHE A 120 -7.76 -0.23 5.06
CA PHE A 120 -6.33 0.03 4.96
C PHE A 120 -5.82 0.70 6.23
N ILE A 121 -4.66 0.29 6.72
CA ILE A 121 -4.02 0.90 7.90
C ILE A 121 -2.63 1.39 7.53
N LEU A 122 -2.31 2.58 8.04
CA LEU A 122 -0.94 3.06 8.16
C LEU A 122 -0.66 3.32 9.64
N ASP A 123 0.48 2.86 10.12
CA ASP A 123 0.98 3.12 11.47
C ASP A 123 2.49 3.35 11.38
N ILE A 124 2.90 4.62 11.42
CA ILE A 124 4.29 5.05 11.55
C ILE A 124 4.41 5.64 12.95
N LYS A 125 5.04 4.90 13.87
CA LYS A 125 5.17 5.31 15.27
C LYS A 125 6.20 6.42 15.46
N GLN A 126 7.27 6.36 14.68
CA GLN A 126 8.31 7.37 14.72
C GLN A 126 8.86 7.65 13.31
N PHE A 127 8.74 8.88 12.83
CA PHE A 127 9.39 9.33 11.61
C PHE A 127 10.92 9.39 11.77
N PRO A 128 11.69 9.36 10.66
CA PRO A 128 13.14 9.54 10.71
C PRO A 128 13.58 10.92 11.22
N SER A 129 12.68 11.91 11.16
CA SER A 129 12.84 13.25 11.73
C SER A 129 11.47 13.83 12.09
N SER A 130 11.41 14.78 13.00
CA SER A 130 10.18 15.49 13.37
C SER A 130 9.67 16.38 12.25
N VAL A 131 8.36 16.59 12.20
CA VAL A 131 7.64 17.40 11.21
C VAL A 131 6.70 18.39 11.88
N ASN A 132 6.31 19.46 11.17
CA ASN A 132 5.24 20.35 11.59
C ASN A 132 3.89 19.80 11.08
N ALA A 133 3.19 19.06 11.94
CA ALA A 133 1.88 18.47 11.65
C ALA A 133 0.81 19.50 11.23
N GLU A 134 0.87 20.73 11.76
CA GLU A 134 -0.11 21.78 11.44
C GLU A 134 0.04 22.32 10.02
N SER A 135 1.25 22.18 9.45
CA SER A 135 1.56 22.58 8.07
C SER A 135 1.33 21.46 7.05
N ALA A 136 0.87 20.28 7.48
CA ALA A 136 0.73 19.14 6.61
C ALA A 136 -0.37 19.33 5.56
N GLU A 137 -0.06 18.99 4.31
CA GLU A 137 -1.00 19.09 3.20
C GLU A 137 -1.29 17.71 2.61
N PHE A 138 -2.57 17.44 2.34
CA PHE A 138 -3.02 16.25 1.64
C PHE A 138 -3.64 16.62 0.29
N GLU A 139 -3.25 15.88 -0.75
CA GLU A 139 -3.86 15.98 -2.08
C GLU A 139 -4.18 14.57 -2.61
N ALA A 140 -5.38 14.37 -3.14
CA ALA A 140 -5.66 13.17 -3.95
C ALA A 140 -5.19 13.41 -5.39
N MET A 141 -4.25 12.60 -5.86
CA MET A 141 -3.71 12.67 -7.22
C MET A 141 -4.15 11.45 -8.02
N GLN A 142 -4.42 11.66 -9.30
CA GLN A 142 -4.74 10.60 -10.26
C GLN A 142 -3.96 10.88 -11.55
N PRO A 143 -2.82 10.20 -11.78
CA PRO A 143 -2.03 10.39 -12.99
C PRO A 143 -2.84 9.97 -14.22
N ALA A 144 -2.71 10.74 -15.30
CA ALA A 144 -3.44 10.49 -16.54
C ALA A 144 -3.11 9.12 -17.17
N HIS A 145 -1.90 8.61 -16.96
CA HIS A 145 -1.40 7.37 -17.56
C HIS A 145 -1.78 6.10 -16.79
N SER A 146 -1.79 6.13 -15.45
CA SER A 146 -2.15 4.94 -14.65
C SER A 146 -3.64 4.88 -14.30
N GLY A 147 -4.29 6.04 -14.17
CA GLY A 147 -5.65 6.13 -13.66
C GLY A 147 -5.80 5.74 -12.18
N GLU A 148 -4.72 5.32 -11.51
CA GLU A 148 -4.73 4.94 -10.10
C GLU A 148 -4.68 6.19 -9.21
N THR A 149 -5.63 6.30 -8.27
CA THR A 149 -5.59 7.40 -7.30
C THR A 149 -4.66 7.06 -6.15
N PHE A 150 -3.85 8.02 -5.72
CA PHE A 150 -3.09 7.97 -4.48
C PHE A 150 -3.25 9.28 -3.70
N LEU A 151 -2.85 9.26 -2.42
CA LEU A 151 -2.77 10.47 -1.61
C LEU A 151 -1.32 10.95 -1.57
N LEU A 152 -1.09 12.20 -1.93
CA LEU A 152 0.14 12.92 -1.70
C LEU A 152 0.05 13.59 -0.33
N LEU A 153 1.01 13.31 0.54
CA LEU A 153 1.19 13.98 1.82
C LEU A 153 2.47 14.80 1.77
N THR A 154 2.36 16.12 1.93
CA THR A 154 3.51 17.03 2.05
C THR A 154 3.72 17.38 3.52
N LEU A 155 4.94 17.18 4.01
CA LEU A 155 5.37 17.46 5.38
C LEU A 155 6.55 18.43 5.37
N ILE A 156 6.60 19.31 6.37
CA ILE A 156 7.74 20.20 6.62
C ILE A 156 8.51 19.65 7.82
N LYS A 157 9.80 19.34 7.65
CA LYS A 157 10.66 18.88 8.75
C LYS A 157 10.95 20.02 9.71
N THR A 158 11.08 19.69 10.98
CA THR A 158 11.37 20.64 12.07
C THR A 158 12.69 20.35 12.78
N ASP A 159 13.23 19.14 12.63
CA ASP A 159 14.55 18.75 13.11
C ASP A 159 15.28 17.89 12.07
N ASN A 160 16.53 17.53 12.38
CA ASN A 160 17.33 16.52 11.66
C ASN A 160 17.24 16.62 10.12
N LEU A 161 17.35 17.85 9.61
CA LEU A 161 17.12 18.18 8.19
C LEU A 161 18.07 17.44 7.23
N ASN A 162 19.19 16.93 7.76
CA ASN A 162 20.19 16.17 7.01
C ASN A 162 19.77 14.71 6.76
N VAL A 163 18.76 14.18 7.47
CA VAL A 163 18.26 12.83 7.27
C VAL A 163 17.45 12.79 5.98
N ASN A 164 17.95 12.10 4.96
CA ASN A 164 17.23 11.88 3.70
C ASN A 164 16.24 10.71 3.84
N TRP A 165 14.95 10.99 3.82
CA TRP A 165 13.90 9.99 4.03
C TRP A 165 13.81 8.98 2.88
N LYS A 166 14.22 9.39 1.66
CA LYS A 166 14.23 8.49 0.50
C LYS A 166 15.33 7.44 0.64
N GLU A 167 16.51 7.87 1.07
CA GLU A 167 17.62 6.97 1.39
C GLU A 167 17.27 6.09 2.60
N PHE A 168 16.73 6.67 3.66
CA PHE A 168 16.25 5.93 4.84
C PHE A 168 15.27 4.81 4.46
N LEU A 169 14.23 5.14 3.69
CA LEU A 169 13.26 4.14 3.21
C LEU A 169 13.94 3.07 2.35
N SER A 170 14.88 3.44 1.49
CA SER A 170 15.60 2.49 0.64
C SER A 170 16.48 1.53 1.45
N CYS A 171 17.09 2.00 2.54
CA CYS A 171 17.97 1.19 3.39
C CYS A 171 17.19 0.27 4.32
N HIS A 172 16.07 0.74 4.86
CA HIS A 172 15.35 0.03 5.93
C HIS A 172 14.03 -0.60 5.48
N GLY A 173 13.53 -0.27 4.29
CA GLY A 173 12.24 -0.75 3.78
C GLY A 173 11.01 -0.14 4.48
N THR A 174 11.21 0.76 5.46
CA THR A 174 10.17 1.45 6.20
C THR A 174 10.57 2.88 6.52
N LEU A 175 9.58 3.75 6.79
CA LEU A 175 9.78 5.07 7.39
C LEU A 175 9.57 5.07 8.91
N ASP A 176 9.21 3.94 9.51
CA ASP A 176 9.04 3.82 10.95
C ASP A 176 10.37 3.53 11.63
N ALA A 177 11.01 4.58 12.14
CA ALA A 177 12.26 4.55 12.89
C ALA A 177 12.15 3.77 14.21
N ALA A 178 10.94 3.55 14.73
CA ALA A 178 10.75 2.72 15.92
C ALA A 178 10.89 1.21 15.62
N ASN A 179 10.89 0.81 14.34
CA ASN A 179 11.00 -0.58 13.90
C ASN A 179 12.37 -0.92 13.29
N ILE A 180 13.38 -0.06 13.50
CA ILE A 180 14.77 -0.23 13.04
C ILE A 180 15.66 -0.42 14.25
#